data_AF-A0A0E2QKE9-F1
#
_entry.id   AF-A0A0E2QKE9-F1
#
_cell.length_a   1.000
_cell.length_b   1.000
_cell.length_c   1.000
_cell.angle_alpha   90.00
_cell.angle_beta   90.00
_cell.angle_gamma   90.00
#
_symmetry.space_group_name_H-M   'P 1'
#
loop_
_entity.id
_entity.type
_entity.pdbx_description
1 polymer ?
#
loop_
_entity_poly.entity_id
_entity_poly.type
_entity_poly.pdbx_seq_one_letter_code
_entity_poly.pdbx_strand_id
1 'polypeptide(L)'
;MSIKKTKNGTYQLRLYIPEDVQAKLGLGKLFKRKYKTRREAKEVELKLSIDIKNAKSGKSHINIKNKGEIIFKKFYEDIWLEPYKAGQTTTTIKPPTKATVFQTENIFRLHILPILGKYSIEYPNNNKQLILSLLTPKANSYANFKVIRSYVNSVFDWAEELRIYSIK
;
A
#
# COMPACT_ATOMS: atom_id res chain seq x y z
N MET A 1 15.11 13.12 -23.21
CA MET A 1 14.40 11.84 -23.35
C MET A 1 15.15 10.76 -22.60
N SER A 2 14.51 10.14 -21.60
CA SER A 2 15.10 9.14 -20.69
C SER A 2 15.12 7.73 -21.30
N ILE A 3 14.22 7.44 -22.24
CA ILE A 3 14.11 6.15 -22.94
C ILE A 3 14.60 6.31 -24.39
N LYS A 4 15.56 5.49 -24.81
CA LYS A 4 16.10 5.45 -26.18
C LYS A 4 15.95 4.06 -26.79
N LYS A 5 15.41 3.95 -28.00
CA LYS A 5 15.39 2.69 -28.76
C LYS A 5 16.80 2.37 -29.26
N THR A 6 17.25 1.14 -29.02
CA THR A 6 18.55 0.63 -29.47
C THR A 6 18.43 0.03 -30.86
N LYS A 7 19.56 -0.13 -31.58
CA LYS A 7 19.61 -0.77 -32.90
C LYS A 7 19.03 -2.19 -32.91
N ASN A 8 19.10 -2.88 -31.76
CA ASN A 8 18.61 -4.25 -31.58
C ASN A 8 17.12 -4.32 -31.18
N GLY A 9 16.34 -3.25 -31.37
CA GLY A 9 14.91 -3.22 -31.07
C GLY A 9 14.53 -3.06 -29.58
N THR A 10 15.48 -3.23 -28.65
CA THR A 10 15.25 -3.02 -27.20
C THR A 10 15.24 -1.54 -26.81
N TYR A 11 14.60 -1.21 -25.68
CA TYR A 11 14.48 0.15 -25.16
C TYR A 11 15.38 0.34 -23.95
N GLN A 12 16.27 1.33 -23.99
CA GLN A 12 17.19 1.63 -22.91
C GLN A 12 16.68 2.82 -22.10
N LEU A 13 16.44 2.62 -20.81
CA LEU A 13 16.18 3.68 -19.84
C LEU A 13 17.50 4.15 -19.23
N ARG A 14 17.74 5.46 -19.28
CA ARG A 14 18.83 6.15 -18.58
C ARG A 14 18.21 7.27 -17.73
N LEU A 15 18.37 7.19 -16.42
CA LEU A 15 17.80 8.15 -15.48
C LEU A 15 18.83 8.54 -14.44
N TYR A 16 18.99 9.85 -14.22
CA TYR A 16 19.89 10.39 -13.22
C TYR A 16 19.19 10.45 -11.86
N ILE A 17 19.86 9.97 -10.82
CA ILE A 17 19.32 9.93 -9.46
C ILE A 17 19.98 11.01 -8.62
N PRO A 18 19.23 11.95 -8.02
CA PRO A 18 19.77 13.00 -7.14
C PRO A 18 20.52 12.44 -5.91
N GLU A 19 21.63 13.07 -5.51
CA GLU A 19 22.52 12.57 -4.44
C GLU A 19 21.83 12.44 -3.07
N ASP A 20 20.87 13.32 -2.78
CA ASP A 20 20.03 13.34 -1.58
C ASP A 20 19.12 12.10 -1.43
N VAL A 21 18.87 11.36 -2.52
CA VAL A 21 18.03 10.16 -2.52
C VAL A 21 18.76 8.88 -2.89
N GLN A 22 20.02 8.96 -3.34
CA GLN A 22 20.83 7.79 -3.72
C GLN A 22 20.98 6.79 -2.56
N ALA A 23 21.36 7.28 -1.37
CA ALA A 23 21.49 6.46 -0.18
C ALA A 23 20.16 5.83 0.25
N LYS A 24 19.05 6.57 0.11
CA LYS A 24 17.70 6.10 0.48
C LYS A 24 17.15 5.04 -0.48
N LEU A 25 17.50 5.15 -1.76
CA LEU A 25 17.05 4.22 -2.80
C LEU A 25 18.00 3.03 -2.99
N GLY A 26 19.20 3.07 -2.40
CA GLY A 26 20.25 2.06 -2.64
C GLY A 26 20.71 2.02 -4.10
N LEU A 27 20.58 3.14 -4.82
CA LEU A 27 20.90 3.25 -6.24
C LEU A 27 22.04 4.25 -6.44
N GLY A 28 22.95 3.92 -7.36
CA GLY A 28 24.00 4.84 -7.76
C GLY A 28 23.49 6.03 -8.57
N LYS A 29 24.37 7.00 -8.82
CA LYS A 29 24.12 8.26 -9.55
C LYS A 29 23.40 8.11 -10.90
N LEU A 30 23.56 6.98 -11.58
CA LEU A 30 22.94 6.71 -12.87
C LEU A 30 22.26 5.34 -12.90
N PHE A 31 20.94 5.35 -13.09
CA PHE A 31 20.17 4.15 -13.39
C PHE A 31 20.19 3.86 -14.89
N LYS A 32 20.64 2.67 -15.28
CA LYS A 32 20.69 2.23 -16.67
C LYS A 32 20.20 0.79 -16.80
N ARG A 33 19.08 0.58 -17.49
CA ARG A 33 18.58 -0.76 -17.85
C ARG A 33 18.01 -0.81 -19.25
N LYS A 34 17.96 -2.02 -19.83
CA LYS A 34 17.36 -2.32 -21.13
C LYS A 34 16.08 -3.13 -20.92
N TYR A 35 15.07 -2.85 -21.73
CA TYR A 35 13.74 -3.44 -21.68
C TYR A 35 13.32 -3.92 -23.06
N LYS A 36 12.47 -4.94 -23.12
CA LYS A 36 12.00 -5.50 -24.40
C LYS A 36 11.00 -4.55 -25.07
N THR A 37 10.16 -3.89 -24.28
CA THR A 37 9.10 -3.00 -24.80
C THR A 37 9.25 -1.56 -24.31
N ARG A 38 8.68 -0.62 -25.07
CA ARG A 38 8.64 0.80 -24.68
C ARG A 38 7.75 1.05 -23.46
N ARG A 39 6.67 0.26 -23.34
CA ARG A 39 5.71 0.35 -22.22
C ARG A 39 6.39 0.01 -20.89
N GLU A 40 7.09 -1.12 -20.85
CA GLU A 40 7.87 -1.58 -19.69
C GLU A 40 8.94 -0.56 -19.27
N ALA A 41 9.67 0.01 -20.24
CA ALA A 41 10.64 1.07 -19.95
C ALA A 41 9.99 2.33 -19.34
N LYS A 42 8.76 2.65 -19.75
CA LYS A 42 8.00 3.82 -19.29
C LYS A 42 7.39 3.60 -17.91
N GLU A 43 6.94 2.39 -17.60
CA GLU A 43 6.48 2.00 -16.26
C GLU A 43 7.61 2.11 -15.24
N VAL A 44 8.82 1.62 -15.58
CA VAL A 44 9.97 1.73 -14.68
C VAL A 44 10.43 3.17 -14.50
N GLU A 45 10.41 3.98 -15.56
CA GLU A 45 10.67 5.42 -15.48
C GLU A 45 9.70 6.11 -14.51
N LEU A 46 8.41 5.80 -14.62
CA LEU A 46 7.37 6.37 -13.77
C LEU A 46 7.55 5.93 -12.30
N LYS A 47 7.79 4.63 -12.06
CA LYS A 47 8.09 4.09 -10.72
C LYS A 47 9.30 4.78 -10.10
N LEU A 48 10.42 4.92 -10.83
CA LEU A 48 11.60 5.64 -10.33
C LEU A 48 11.33 7.12 -10.04
N SER A 49 10.51 7.79 -10.86
CA SER A 49 10.16 9.19 -10.62
C SER A 49 9.35 9.39 -9.34
N ILE A 50 8.47 8.43 -9.04
CA ILE A 50 7.70 8.36 -7.80
C ILE A 50 8.67 8.13 -6.63
N ASP A 51 9.48 7.07 -6.70
CA ASP A 51 10.47 6.71 -5.67
C ASP A 51 11.40 7.89 -5.33
N ILE A 52 11.86 8.64 -6.34
CA ILE A 52 12.69 9.85 -6.14
C ILE A 52 11.91 10.98 -5.45
N LYS A 53 10.69 11.31 -5.90
CA LYS A 53 9.86 12.34 -5.26
C LYS A 53 9.59 12.03 -3.79
N ASN A 54 9.40 10.75 -3.50
CA ASN A 54 9.07 10.26 -2.18
C ASN A 54 10.27 10.28 -1.23
N ALA A 55 11.42 9.80 -1.71
CA ALA A 55 12.67 9.88 -0.98
C ALA A 55 13.06 11.34 -0.67
N LYS A 56 12.74 12.30 -1.56
CA LYS A 56 12.87 13.75 -1.31
C LYS A 56 11.88 14.28 -0.28
N SER A 57 10.64 13.83 -0.32
CA SER A 57 9.58 14.29 0.59
C SER A 57 9.70 13.74 2.03
N GLY A 58 10.69 12.88 2.34
CA GLY A 58 10.82 12.22 3.65
C GLY A 58 9.71 11.20 3.94
N LYS A 59 8.74 11.05 3.03
CA LYS A 59 7.73 10.01 3.05
C LYS A 59 8.41 8.75 2.52
N SER A 60 8.94 7.93 3.43
CA SER A 60 9.39 6.58 3.09
C SER A 60 8.24 5.87 2.38
N HIS A 61 8.34 5.70 1.07
CA HIS A 61 7.44 4.77 0.41
C HIS A 61 7.79 3.41 0.93
N ILE A 62 6.81 2.82 1.58
CA ILE A 62 6.77 1.41 1.90
C ILE A 62 7.03 0.72 0.56
N ASN A 63 8.23 0.17 0.41
CA ASN A 63 8.57 -0.66 -0.73
C ASN A 63 7.62 -1.85 -0.70
N ILE A 64 6.48 -1.76 -1.39
CA ILE A 64 5.61 -2.90 -1.76
C ILE A 64 6.33 -3.78 -2.81
N LYS A 65 7.66 -3.84 -2.75
CA LYS A 65 8.54 -4.74 -3.49
C LYS A 65 9.14 -5.80 -2.56
N ASN A 66 9.06 -5.61 -1.25
CA ASN A 66 9.35 -6.68 -0.32
C ASN A 66 8.10 -7.55 -0.22
N LYS A 67 8.12 -8.64 -0.99
CA LYS A 67 7.36 -9.90 -0.85
C LYS A 67 7.43 -10.53 0.55
N GLY A 68 7.69 -9.74 1.59
CA GLY A 68 7.61 -10.15 2.99
C GLY A 68 6.23 -9.76 3.47
N GLU A 69 5.43 -10.77 3.80
CA GLU A 69 4.11 -10.69 4.43
C GLU A 69 3.88 -9.39 5.21
N ILE A 70 3.27 -8.38 4.57
CA ILE A 70 2.90 -7.16 5.28
C ILE A 70 1.83 -7.58 6.29
N ILE A 71 2.17 -7.47 7.57
CA ILE A 71 1.28 -7.79 8.66
C ILE A 71 0.12 -6.78 8.70
N PHE A 72 -1.11 -7.24 8.96
CA PHE A 72 -2.33 -6.42 8.99
C PHE A 72 -2.18 -5.17 9.86
N LYS A 73 -1.57 -5.31 11.04
CA LYS A 73 -1.31 -4.16 11.93
C LYS A 73 -0.47 -3.08 11.24
N LYS A 74 0.61 -3.49 10.57
CA LYS A 74 1.52 -2.57 9.89
C LYS A 74 0.86 -1.93 8.66
N PHE A 75 0.05 -2.70 7.93
CA PHE A 75 -0.75 -2.15 6.84
C PHE A 75 -1.74 -1.09 7.34
N TYR A 76 -2.44 -1.37 8.44
CA TYR A 76 -3.37 -0.43 9.04
C TYR A 76 -2.66 0.88 9.45
N GLU A 77 -1.57 0.80 10.21
CA GLU A 77 -0.84 1.95 10.76
C GLU A 77 -0.17 2.78 9.66
N ASP A 78 0.57 2.14 8.76
CA ASP A 78 1.45 2.84 7.82
C ASP A 78 0.78 3.17 6.48
N ILE A 79 -0.27 2.44 6.09
CA ILE A 79 -0.87 2.51 4.74
C ILE A 79 -2.32 2.98 4.75
N TRP A 80 -3.16 2.45 5.64
CA TRP A 80 -4.61 2.69 5.57
C TRP A 80 -5.07 3.91 6.38
N LEU A 81 -4.45 4.17 7.54
CA LEU A 81 -4.94 5.17 8.49
C LEU A 81 -4.90 6.61 7.95
N GLU A 82 -3.82 6.98 7.24
CA GLU A 82 -3.68 8.33 6.66
C GLU A 82 -4.69 8.59 5.52
N PRO A 83 -4.86 7.69 4.53
CA PRO A 83 -5.95 7.78 3.55
C PRO A 83 -7.34 7.84 4.18
N TYR A 84 -7.58 7.09 5.27
CA TYR A 84 -8.85 7.14 6.00
C TYR A 84 -9.11 8.51 6.62
N LYS A 85 -8.11 9.09 7.31
CA LYS A 85 -8.21 10.46 7.85
C LYS A 85 -8.46 11.51 6.77
N ALA A 86 -7.93 11.28 5.57
CA ALA A 86 -8.18 12.12 4.39
C ALA A 86 -9.54 11.85 3.70
N GLY A 87 -10.30 10.84 4.14
CA GLY A 87 -11.60 10.46 3.58
C GLY A 87 -11.53 9.56 2.34
N GLN A 88 -10.34 9.16 1.89
CA GLN A 88 -10.14 8.41 0.64
C GLN A 88 -10.67 6.97 0.68
N THR A 89 -10.67 6.36 1.87
CA THR A 89 -11.14 4.98 2.06
C THR A 89 -12.60 4.91 2.51
N THR A 90 -13.28 6.06 2.54
CA THR A 90 -14.68 6.18 2.96
C THR A 90 -15.56 6.52 1.75
N THR A 91 -16.79 6.04 1.75
CA THR A 91 -17.79 6.38 0.71
C THR A 91 -18.37 7.79 0.88
N THR A 92 -17.93 8.55 1.88
CA THR A 92 -18.51 9.83 2.25
C THR A 92 -17.70 10.97 1.64
N ILE A 93 -18.38 12.00 1.12
CA ILE A 93 -17.76 13.17 0.48
C ILE A 93 -16.96 14.02 1.48
N LYS A 94 -17.26 13.89 2.78
CA LYS A 94 -16.61 14.64 3.86
C LYS A 94 -15.60 13.75 4.61
N PRO A 95 -14.37 14.23 4.86
CA PRO A 95 -13.42 13.55 5.72
C PRO A 95 -13.97 13.31 7.13
N PRO A 96 -13.56 12.24 7.81
CA PRO A 96 -14.00 11.95 9.17
C PRO A 96 -13.55 13.04 10.15
N THR A 97 -14.41 13.35 11.13
CA THR A 97 -14.06 14.30 12.19
C THR A 97 -12.99 13.71 13.11
N LYS A 98 -12.28 14.56 13.88
CA LYS A 98 -11.30 14.10 14.88
C LYS A 98 -11.90 13.09 15.87
N ALA A 99 -13.14 13.32 16.31
CA ALA A 99 -13.86 12.41 17.20
C ALA A 99 -14.13 11.05 16.53
N THR A 100 -14.51 11.06 15.24
CA THR A 100 -14.71 9.85 14.44
C THR A 100 -13.41 9.07 14.29
N VAL A 101 -12.31 9.74 13.94
CA VAL A 101 -10.99 9.11 13.83
C VAL A 101 -10.58 8.45 15.14
N PHE A 102 -10.75 9.14 16.27
CA PHE A 102 -10.44 8.59 17.58
C PHE A 102 -11.28 7.35 17.93
N GLN A 103 -12.58 7.36 17.61
CA GLN A 103 -13.44 6.19 17.79
C GLN A 103 -12.98 5.03 16.91
N THR A 104 -12.62 5.31 15.66
CA THR A 104 -12.12 4.31 14.72
C THR A 104 -10.82 3.69 15.22
N GLU A 105 -9.83 4.49 15.63
CA GLU A 105 -8.58 3.99 16.21
C GLU A 105 -8.84 3.11 17.44
N ASN A 106 -9.81 3.47 18.29
CA ASN A 106 -10.21 2.62 19.41
C ASN A 106 -10.83 1.28 18.99
N ILE A 107 -11.70 1.28 17.98
CA ILE A 107 -12.27 0.04 17.43
C ILE A 107 -11.16 -0.86 16.88
N PHE A 108 -10.18 -0.28 16.17
CA PHE A 108 -9.03 -1.04 15.69
C PHE A 108 -8.22 -1.62 16.84
N ARG A 109 -7.82 -0.79 17.80
CA ARG A 109 -7.02 -1.19 18.97
C ARG A 109 -7.68 -2.26 19.82
N LEU A 110 -8.96 -2.10 20.14
CA LEU A 110 -9.67 -2.95 21.10
C LEU A 110 -10.28 -4.20 20.48
N HIS A 111 -10.57 -4.19 19.18
CA HIS A 111 -11.39 -5.24 18.57
C HIS A 111 -10.78 -5.87 17.32
N ILE A 112 -10.18 -5.08 16.42
CA ILE A 112 -9.70 -5.60 15.13
C ILE A 112 -8.27 -6.13 15.23
N LEU A 113 -7.35 -5.33 15.79
CA LEU A 113 -5.94 -5.68 15.91
C LEU A 113 -5.68 -6.92 16.79
N PRO A 114 -6.40 -7.16 17.91
CA PRO A 114 -6.23 -8.39 18.68
C PRO A 114 -6.56 -9.66 17.88
N ILE A 115 -7.47 -9.56 16.91
CA ILE A 115 -7.92 -10.69 16.09
C ILE A 115 -7.05 -10.82 14.85
N LEU A 116 -6.92 -9.76 14.05
CA LEU A 116 -6.32 -9.81 12.72
C LEU A 116 -4.89 -9.25 12.68
N GLY A 117 -4.46 -8.52 13.70
CA GLY A 117 -3.24 -7.73 13.68
C GLY A 117 -1.96 -8.52 13.43
N LYS A 118 -1.92 -9.82 13.75
CA LYS A 118 -0.75 -10.71 13.51
C LYS A 118 -0.75 -11.40 12.16
N TYR A 119 -1.86 -11.36 11.42
CA TYR A 119 -1.98 -12.05 10.13
C TYR A 119 -1.33 -11.21 9.03
N SER A 120 -0.73 -11.89 8.05
CA SER A 120 -0.36 -11.25 6.78
C SER A 120 -1.61 -10.64 6.12
N ILE A 121 -1.48 -9.55 5.36
CA ILE A 121 -2.59 -8.95 4.61
C ILE A 121 -2.93 -9.79 3.35
N GLU A 122 -1.97 -10.54 2.82
CA GLU A 122 -2.13 -11.34 1.59
C GLU A 122 -2.84 -12.68 1.84
N TYR A 123 -2.65 -13.26 3.02
CA TYR A 123 -3.18 -14.59 3.38
C TYR A 123 -4.71 -14.62 3.55
N PRO A 124 -5.36 -13.63 4.20
CA PRO A 124 -6.81 -13.60 4.40
C PRO A 124 -7.59 -13.31 3.11
N ASN A 125 -7.00 -12.60 2.13
CA ASN A 125 -7.68 -12.31 0.87
C ASN A 125 -7.91 -13.57 0.02
N ASN A 126 -6.99 -14.53 0.12
CA ASN A 126 -7.10 -15.84 -0.54
C ASN A 126 -7.94 -16.86 0.26
N ASN A 127 -8.29 -16.56 1.51
CA ASN A 127 -9.06 -17.46 2.37
C ASN A 127 -10.14 -16.70 3.16
N LYS A 128 -11.18 -16.26 2.46
CA LYS A 128 -12.30 -15.49 3.03
C LYS A 128 -13.02 -16.22 4.17
N GLN A 129 -13.03 -17.57 4.15
CA GLN A 129 -13.60 -18.38 5.23
C GLN A 129 -12.84 -18.25 6.55
N LEU A 130 -11.51 -18.06 6.49
CA LEU A 130 -10.70 -17.84 7.68
C LEU A 130 -11.01 -16.49 8.36
N ILE A 131 -11.22 -15.42 7.59
CA ILE A 131 -11.64 -14.13 8.18
C ILE A 131 -12.98 -14.29 8.89
N LEU A 132 -13.93 -14.97 8.24
CA LEU A 132 -15.24 -15.22 8.83
C LEU A 132 -15.13 -16.00 10.13
N SER A 133 -14.35 -17.09 10.17
CA SER A 133 -14.18 -17.89 11.39
C SER A 133 -13.52 -17.11 12.53
N LEU A 134 -12.53 -16.25 12.24
CA LEU A 134 -11.87 -15.39 13.23
C LEU A 134 -12.80 -14.30 13.78
N LEU A 135 -13.73 -13.81 12.96
CA LEU A 135 -14.67 -12.76 13.35
C LEU A 135 -15.96 -13.28 13.99
N THR A 136 -16.35 -14.54 13.76
CA THR A 136 -17.58 -15.14 14.33
C THR A 136 -17.67 -15.03 15.86
N PRO A 137 -16.62 -15.33 16.66
CA PRO A 137 -16.68 -15.14 18.11
C PRO A 137 -16.93 -13.68 18.50
N LYS A 138 -16.41 -12.73 17.70
CA LYS A 138 -16.61 -11.30 17.92
C LYS A 138 -18.02 -10.85 17.55
N ALA A 139 -18.60 -11.44 16.50
CA ALA A 139 -19.98 -11.19 16.10
C ALA A 139 -20.98 -11.55 17.20
N ASN A 140 -20.73 -12.65 17.92
CA ASN A 140 -21.58 -13.11 19.01
C ASN A 140 -21.46 -12.27 20.28
N SER A 141 -20.33 -11.59 20.49
CA SER A 141 -20.02 -10.87 21.74
C SER A 141 -20.09 -9.35 21.64
N TYR A 142 -20.10 -8.78 20.43
CA TYR A 142 -20.06 -7.34 20.23
C TYR A 142 -21.28 -6.85 19.46
N ALA A 143 -22.15 -6.07 20.13
CA ALA A 143 -23.40 -5.58 19.59
C ALA A 143 -23.24 -4.82 18.26
N ASN A 144 -22.15 -4.05 18.12
CA ASN A 144 -21.88 -3.24 16.93
C ASN A 144 -20.95 -3.95 15.92
N PHE A 145 -21.04 -5.27 15.79
CA PHE A 145 -20.17 -6.04 14.90
C PHE A 145 -20.20 -5.57 13.44
N LYS A 146 -21.34 -5.03 12.96
CA LYS A 146 -21.44 -4.43 11.62
C LYS A 146 -20.36 -3.38 11.36
N VAL A 147 -20.01 -2.58 12.37
CA VAL A 147 -18.97 -1.55 12.28
C VAL A 147 -17.58 -2.18 12.14
N ILE A 148 -17.29 -3.22 12.92
CA ILE A 148 -16.05 -4.00 12.81
C ILE A 148 -15.91 -4.57 11.40
N ARG A 149 -16.96 -5.24 10.90
CA ARG A 149 -16.98 -5.83 9.56
C ARG A 149 -16.74 -4.77 8.48
N SER A 150 -17.36 -3.60 8.60
CA SER A 150 -17.17 -2.49 7.65
C SER A 150 -15.72 -2.00 7.60
N TYR A 151 -15.07 -1.82 8.75
CA TYR A 151 -13.68 -1.37 8.78
C TYR A 151 -12.71 -2.42 8.27
N VAL A 152 -12.92 -3.69 8.63
CA VAL A 152 -12.12 -4.80 8.12
C VAL A 152 -12.20 -4.86 6.59
N ASN A 153 -13.40 -4.76 6.02
CA ASN A 153 -13.58 -4.73 4.56
C ASN A 153 -12.84 -3.53 3.94
N SER A 154 -13.02 -2.32 4.47
CA SER A 154 -12.36 -1.11 3.95
C SER A 154 -10.83 -1.23 3.92
N VAL A 155 -10.22 -1.93 4.88
CA VAL A 155 -8.77 -2.19 4.88
C VAL A 155 -8.37 -3.14 3.74
N PHE A 156 -9.12 -4.22 3.55
CA PHE A 156 -8.84 -5.19 2.48
C PHE A 156 -9.13 -4.63 1.08
N ASP A 157 -10.21 -3.86 0.92
CA ASP A 157 -10.56 -3.20 -0.34
C ASP A 157 -9.43 -2.25 -0.75
N TRP A 158 -8.90 -1.44 0.18
CA TRP A 158 -7.75 -0.58 -0.07
C TRP A 158 -6.48 -1.36 -0.41
N ALA A 159 -6.24 -2.48 0.26
CA ALA A 159 -5.11 -3.36 -0.05
C ALA A 159 -5.23 -3.95 -1.47
N GLU A 160 -6.43 -4.36 -1.87
CA GLU A 160 -6.69 -4.87 -3.22
C GLU A 160 -6.51 -3.78 -4.29
N GLU A 161 -7.02 -2.57 -4.06
CA GLU A 161 -6.82 -1.43 -4.96
C GLU A 161 -5.32 -1.15 -5.16
N LEU A 162 -4.55 -1.02 -4.08
CA LEU A 162 -3.10 -0.80 -4.15
C LEU A 162 -2.37 -1.93 -4.90
N ARG A 163 -2.82 -3.18 -4.75
CA ARG A 163 -2.29 -4.33 -5.49
C ARG A 163 -2.57 -4.23 -6.99
N ILE A 164 -3.78 -3.81 -7.39
CA ILE A 164 -4.14 -3.61 -8.81
C ILE A 164 -3.20 -2.58 -9.45
N TYR A 165 -2.86 -1.51 -8.74
CA TYR A 165 -1.91 -0.50 -9.21
C TYR A 165 -0.45 -0.97 -9.21
N SER A 166 -0.13 -2.06 -8.49
CA SER A 166 1.21 -2.66 -8.45
C SER A 166 1.46 -3.75 -9.52
N ILE A 167 0.41 -4.30 -10.14
CA ILE A 167 0.48 -5.40 -11.13
C ILE A 167 0.56 -4.88 -12.59
N LYS A 168 0.52 -3.56 -12.81
CA LYS A 168 0.89 -2.92 -14.09
C LYS A 168 2.27 -2.29 -14.02
#